data_AF-A0A1H3LFD7-F1
#
_entry.id   AF-A0A1H3LFD7-F1
#
_cell.length_a   1.000
_cell.length_b   1.000
_cell.length_c   1.000
_cell.angle_alpha   90.00
_cell.angle_beta   90.00
_cell.angle_gamma   90.00
#
_symmetry.space_group_name_H-M   'P 1'
#
loop_
_entity.id
_entity.type
_entity.pdbx_description
1 polymer ?
#
loop_
_entity_poly.entity_id
_entity_poly.type
_entity_poly.pdbx_seq_one_letter_code
_entity_poly.pdbx_strand_id
1 'polypeptide(L)'
;MAEFRRAGDERVNVFVVDDVHLFKHFFDDDEVFDRLKRYYNNHQYRFEVPANEFEELREFLEDHGYGLVDVDVTEEFVVVVKKYTDHPDNIFKESVVQRTVNGYNCFLMTDQSAVENAVQQGAIRLTQTDLANPF
;
A
#
# COMPACT_ATOMS: atom_id res chain seq x y z
N MET A 1 24.18 19.77 4.70
CA MET A 1 24.58 18.61 5.53
C MET A 1 23.29 17.88 5.85
N ALA A 2 22.75 17.14 4.87
CA ALA A 2 21.55 16.34 5.08
C ALA A 2 21.95 15.10 5.88
N GLU A 3 21.12 14.80 6.86
CA GLU A 3 21.33 13.76 7.84
C GLU A 3 21.28 12.41 7.13
N PHE A 4 22.44 11.78 6.91
CA PHE A 4 22.51 10.37 6.56
C PHE A 4 21.91 9.57 7.72
N ARG A 5 20.58 9.35 7.67
CA ARG A 5 19.93 8.32 8.48
C ARG A 5 20.62 7.02 8.12
N ARG A 6 21.21 6.39 9.12
CA ARG A 6 21.84 5.07 9.02
C ARG A 6 20.88 4.13 8.29
N ALA A 7 21.36 3.57 7.17
CA ALA A 7 20.75 2.42 6.54
C ALA A 7 20.57 1.30 7.57
N GLY A 8 19.37 0.73 7.59
CA GLY A 8 19.02 -0.38 8.46
C GLY A 8 17.60 -0.23 9.00
N ASP A 9 16.65 -0.82 8.26
CA ASP A 9 15.26 -1.10 8.65
C ASP A 9 14.22 -0.03 8.28
N GLU A 10 14.35 0.63 7.14
CA GLU A 10 13.17 1.27 6.53
C GLU A 10 12.32 0.18 5.86
N ARG A 11 11.32 -0.30 6.59
CA ARG A 11 10.41 -1.35 6.15
C ARG A 11 9.32 -0.76 5.29
N VAL A 12 9.23 -1.27 4.06
CA VAL A 12 8.20 -0.87 3.12
C VAL A 12 7.20 -2.01 3.03
N ASN A 13 5.97 -1.75 3.45
CA ASN A 13 4.87 -2.71 3.30
C ASN A 13 4.48 -2.79 1.83
N VAL A 14 4.51 -4.01 1.31
CA VAL A 14 4.13 -4.32 -0.06
C VAL A 14 2.84 -5.10 -0.06
N PHE A 15 1.89 -4.66 -0.88
CA PHE A 15 0.60 -5.28 -1.02
C PHE A 15 0.47 -5.90 -2.40
N VAL A 16 0.19 -7.20 -2.46
CA VAL A 16 -0.07 -7.88 -3.74
C VAL A 16 -1.54 -7.69 -4.11
N VAL A 17 -1.80 -7.10 -5.27
CA VAL A 17 -3.13 -6.81 -5.81
C VAL A 17 -3.14 -7.16 -7.29
N ASP A 18 -4.06 -8.01 -7.73
CA ASP A 18 -4.13 -8.53 -9.12
C ASP A 18 -2.76 -9.05 -9.65
N ASP A 19 -1.99 -9.80 -8.84
CA ASP A 19 -0.64 -10.34 -9.18
C ASP A 19 0.47 -9.26 -9.30
N VAL A 20 0.20 -8.04 -8.84
CA VAL A 20 1.14 -6.90 -8.87
C VAL A 20 1.42 -6.42 -7.45
N HIS A 21 2.68 -6.20 -7.15
CA HIS A 21 3.17 -5.66 -5.88
C HIS A 21 3.02 -4.14 -5.88
N LEU A 22 2.18 -3.64 -4.99
CA LEU A 22 1.87 -2.23 -4.81
C LEU A 22 2.45 -1.73 -3.49
N PHE A 23 3.18 -0.62 -3.54
CA PHE A 23 3.64 0.05 -2.32
C PHE A 23 3.83 1.54 -2.54
N LYS A 24 3.74 2.30 -1.44
CA LYS A 24 3.94 3.74 -1.41
C LYS A 24 5.12 4.05 -0.51
N HIS A 25 6.23 4.47 -1.12
CA HIS A 25 7.44 4.81 -0.40
C HIS A 25 8.18 5.94 -1.10
N PHE A 26 9.01 6.68 -0.35
CA PHE A 26 9.86 7.72 -0.91
C PHE A 26 11.31 7.28 -0.80
N PHE A 27 11.92 6.93 -1.93
CA PHE A 27 13.34 6.58 -1.99
C PHE A 27 14.16 7.86 -2.16
N ASP A 28 15.15 8.05 -1.28
CA ASP A 28 16.12 9.15 -1.38
C ASP A 28 17.27 8.81 -2.34
N ASP A 29 17.48 7.53 -2.62
CA ASP A 29 18.51 7.02 -3.51
C ASP A 29 18.10 7.15 -4.99
N ASP A 30 18.86 7.96 -5.75
CA ASP A 30 18.59 8.24 -7.17
C ASP A 30 18.70 6.98 -8.05
N GLU A 31 19.59 6.02 -7.74
CA GLU A 31 19.69 4.76 -8.51
C GLU A 31 18.45 3.89 -8.31
N VAL A 32 18.00 3.80 -7.05
CA VAL A 32 16.76 3.12 -6.70
C VAL A 32 15.57 3.79 -7.38
N PHE A 33 15.46 5.12 -7.28
CA PHE A 33 14.36 5.84 -7.92
C PHE A 33 14.39 5.69 -9.45
N ASP A 34 15.56 5.75 -10.09
CA ASP A 34 15.68 5.57 -11.55
C ASP A 34 15.21 4.20 -12.01
N ARG A 35 15.53 3.15 -11.24
CA ARG A 35 15.07 1.78 -11.50
C ARG A 35 13.57 1.65 -11.31
N LEU A 36 13.01 2.24 -10.24
CA LEU A 36 11.60 2.14 -9.93
C LEU A 36 10.71 3.12 -10.72
N LYS A 37 11.25 4.18 -11.33
CA LYS A 37 10.47 5.18 -12.08
C LYS A 37 9.61 4.56 -13.17
N ARG A 38 10.04 3.43 -13.75
CA ARG A 38 9.29 2.69 -14.77
C ARG A 38 8.02 2.02 -14.22
N TYR A 39 8.01 1.71 -12.92
CA TYR A 39 6.88 1.16 -12.17
C TYR A 39 6.12 2.24 -11.41
N TYR A 40 6.64 3.47 -11.36
CA TYR A 40 6.04 4.56 -10.62
C TYR A 40 4.80 5.12 -11.33
N ASN A 41 3.65 4.97 -10.69
CA ASN A 41 2.41 5.55 -11.14
C ASN A 41 2.25 6.97 -10.59
N ASN A 42 2.52 7.97 -11.43
CA ASN A 42 2.36 9.40 -11.10
C ASN A 42 0.90 9.80 -10.78
N HIS A 43 -0.10 9.05 -11.26
CA HIS A 43 -1.49 9.36 -10.96
C HIS A 43 -1.90 8.94 -9.55
N GLN A 44 -1.34 7.82 -9.07
CA GLN A 44 -1.69 7.23 -7.78
C GLN A 44 -0.57 7.37 -6.73
N TYR A 45 0.54 8.01 -7.10
CA TYR A 45 1.72 8.23 -6.27
C TYR A 45 2.20 6.93 -5.58
N ARG A 46 2.21 5.83 -6.33
CA ARG A 46 2.57 4.48 -5.85
C ARG A 46 3.41 3.73 -6.88
N PHE A 47 4.15 2.73 -6.45
CA PHE A 47 4.89 1.82 -7.34
C PHE A 47 4.04 0.58 -7.62
N GLU A 48 4.03 0.14 -8.88
CA GLU A 48 3.31 -1.04 -9.35
C GLU A 48 4.29 -1.99 -10.03
N VAL A 49 4.76 -2.98 -9.29
CA VAL A 49 5.83 -3.88 -9.72
C VAL A 49 5.23 -5.27 -9.92
N PRO A 50 5.31 -5.86 -11.12
CA PRO A 50 4.79 -7.20 -11.35
C PRO A 50 5.60 -8.23 -10.55
N ALA A 51 4.95 -9.29 -10.06
CA ALA A 51 5.60 -10.31 -9.22
C ALA A 51 6.88 -10.91 -9.83
N ASN A 52 6.91 -11.05 -11.16
CA ASN A 52 8.06 -11.56 -11.90
C ASN A 52 9.32 -10.68 -11.84
N GLU A 53 9.18 -9.35 -11.71
CA GLU A 53 10.29 -8.40 -11.56
C GLU A 53 10.48 -7.98 -10.08
N PHE A 54 9.53 -8.33 -9.19
CA PHE A 54 9.56 -7.97 -7.79
C PHE A 54 10.68 -8.66 -7.01
N GLU A 55 10.94 -9.95 -7.25
CA GLU A 55 12.03 -10.67 -6.57
C GLU A 55 13.39 -10.01 -6.83
N GLU A 56 13.72 -9.72 -8.11
CA GLU A 56 14.95 -8.99 -8.47
C GLU A 56 14.98 -7.59 -7.84
N LEU A 57 13.86 -6.88 -7.84
CA LEU A 57 13.78 -5.55 -7.24
C LEU A 57 13.98 -5.60 -5.72
N ARG A 58 13.43 -6.63 -5.08
CA ARG A 58 13.55 -6.85 -3.64
C ARG A 58 14.98 -7.09 -3.24
N GLU A 59 15.67 -8.00 -3.91
CA GLU A 59 17.09 -8.24 -3.64
C GLU A 59 17.92 -6.97 -3.82
N PHE A 60 17.63 -6.19 -4.88
CA PHE A 60 18.27 -4.90 -5.12
C PHE A 60 17.99 -3.88 -4.01
N LEU A 61 16.73 -3.75 -3.57
CA LEU A 61 16.35 -2.85 -2.49
C LEU A 61 16.96 -3.26 -1.15
N GLU A 62 17.00 -4.56 -0.85
CA GLU A 62 17.63 -5.10 0.36
C GLU A 62 19.13 -4.80 0.39
N ASP A 63 19.84 -4.88 -0.74
CA ASP A 63 21.26 -4.49 -0.86
C ASP A 63 21.47 -2.99 -0.57
N HIS A 64 20.52 -2.15 -0.98
CA HIS A 64 20.51 -0.71 -0.69
C HIS A 64 19.97 -0.37 0.73
N GLY A 65 19.59 -1.36 1.53
CA GLY A 65 19.13 -1.18 2.92
C GLY A 65 17.63 -0.92 3.11
N TYR A 66 16.83 -1.14 2.07
CA TYR A 66 15.36 -1.06 2.08
C TYR A 66 14.75 -2.46 2.21
N GLY A 67 14.05 -2.73 3.31
CA GLY A 67 13.41 -4.03 3.54
C GLY A 67 11.98 -4.04 3.02
N LEU A 68 11.73 -4.67 1.88
CA LEU A 68 10.36 -4.91 1.41
C LEU A 68 9.74 -6.05 2.20
N VAL A 69 8.61 -5.77 2.86
CA VAL A 69 7.83 -6.75 3.62
C VAL A 69 6.56 -7.03 2.86
N ASP A 70 6.46 -8.24 2.33
CA ASP A 70 5.24 -8.69 1.67
C ASP A 70 4.13 -8.90 2.70
N VAL A 71 2.98 -8.27 2.46
CA VAL A 71 1.78 -8.38 3.28
C VAL A 71 0.89 -9.46 2.69
N ASP A 72 1.08 -10.69 3.18
CA ASP A 72 0.33 -11.87 2.74
C ASP A 72 -1.18 -11.73 2.99
N VAL A 73 -1.56 -11.03 4.07
CA VAL A 73 -2.97 -10.86 4.48
C VAL A 73 -3.49 -9.47 4.13
N THR A 74 -3.54 -9.15 2.83
CA THR A 74 -4.07 -7.85 2.35
C THR A 74 -5.48 -7.57 2.86
N GLU A 75 -6.29 -8.61 3.07
CA GLU A 75 -7.66 -8.56 3.58
C GLU A 75 -7.78 -7.86 4.94
N GLU A 76 -6.78 -7.99 5.81
CA GLU A 76 -6.75 -7.32 7.12
C GLU A 76 -6.50 -5.81 7.01
N PHE A 77 -5.91 -5.39 5.89
CA PHE A 77 -5.65 -4.00 5.54
C PHE A 77 -6.76 -3.40 4.70
N VAL A 78 -7.75 -4.19 4.29
CA VAL A 78 -8.92 -3.70 3.56
C VAL A 78 -10.01 -3.27 4.54
N VAL A 79 -10.44 -2.03 4.39
CA VAL A 79 -11.61 -1.48 5.07
C VAL A 79 -12.68 -1.14 4.05
N VAL A 80 -13.94 -1.36 4.42
CA VAL A 80 -15.11 -1.10 3.62
C VAL A 80 -15.95 -0.01 4.27
N VAL A 81 -16.44 0.90 3.43
CA VAL A 81 -17.34 1.98 3.82
C VAL A 81 -18.57 1.90 2.94
N LYS A 82 -19.76 2.03 3.53
CA LYS A 82 -20.99 2.03 2.74
C LYS A 82 -21.00 3.25 1.80
N LYS A 83 -21.38 3.06 0.54
CA LYS A 83 -21.54 4.19 -0.38
C LYS A 83 -22.66 5.09 0.16
N TYR A 84 -22.48 6.42 0.07
CA TYR A 84 -23.40 7.46 0.55
C TYR A 84 -23.48 7.72 2.07
N THR A 85 -22.61 7.14 2.90
CA THR A 85 -22.39 7.65 4.28
C THR A 85 -21.35 8.76 4.28
N ASP A 86 -21.40 9.67 5.25
CA ASP A 86 -20.39 10.73 5.43
C ASP A 86 -19.00 10.09 5.36
N HIS A 87 -18.24 10.40 4.32
CA HIS A 87 -16.96 9.75 4.10
C HIS A 87 -15.94 10.36 5.07
N PRO A 88 -15.15 9.55 5.77
CA PRO A 88 -14.00 10.08 6.47
C PRO A 88 -13.07 10.75 5.47
N ASP A 89 -12.99 12.08 5.51
CA ASP A 89 -12.24 12.93 4.55
C ASP A 89 -10.77 12.46 4.37
N ASN A 90 -10.22 11.78 5.38
CA ASN A 90 -8.85 11.30 5.40
C ASN A 90 -8.62 9.87 4.90
N ILE A 91 -9.65 9.01 4.79
CA ILE A 91 -9.45 7.59 4.44
C ILE A 91 -8.82 7.42 3.05
N PHE A 92 -9.14 8.34 2.14
CA PHE A 92 -8.60 8.36 0.78
C PHE A 92 -7.09 8.63 0.73
N LYS A 93 -6.57 9.42 1.67
CA LYS A 93 -5.15 9.80 1.70
C LYS A 93 -4.26 8.67 2.22
N GLU A 94 -4.82 7.88 3.13
CA GLU A 94 -4.19 6.73 3.77
C GLU A 94 -4.48 5.41 3.01
N SER A 95 -5.29 5.46 1.95
CA SER A 95 -5.53 4.33 1.06
C SER A 95 -4.49 4.24 -0.07
N VAL A 96 -3.99 3.04 -0.31
CA VAL A 96 -3.14 2.66 -1.46
C VAL A 96 -4.00 2.46 -2.70
N VAL A 97 -5.16 1.83 -2.53
CA VAL A 97 -6.09 1.49 -3.62
C VAL A 97 -7.52 1.63 -3.12
N GLN A 98 -8.43 2.05 -4.00
CA GLN A 98 -9.86 2.01 -3.76
C GLN A 98 -10.58 1.23 -4.86
N ARG A 99 -11.56 0.40 -4.48
CA ARG A 99 -12.46 -0.31 -5.40
C ARG A 99 -13.88 -0.27 -4.84
N THR A 100 -14.88 -0.13 -5.70
CA THR A 100 -16.28 -0.16 -5.28
C THR A 100 -16.89 -1.51 -5.63
N VAL A 101 -17.42 -2.23 -4.63
CA VAL A 101 -18.06 -3.54 -4.81
C VAL A 101 -19.38 -3.59 -4.05
N ASN A 102 -20.44 -4.08 -4.71
CA ASN A 102 -21.78 -4.27 -4.12
C ASN A 102 -22.34 -3.03 -3.37
N GLY A 103 -21.99 -1.82 -3.79
CA GLY A 103 -22.43 -0.59 -3.11
C GLY A 103 -21.63 -0.22 -1.86
N TYR A 104 -20.45 -0.83 -1.66
CA TYR A 104 -19.45 -0.48 -0.67
C TYR A 104 -18.18 0.01 -1.36
N ASN A 105 -17.57 1.04 -0.80
CA ASN A 105 -16.23 1.48 -1.19
C ASN A 105 -15.23 0.73 -0.31
N CYS A 106 -14.43 -0.12 -0.94
CA CYS A 106 -13.35 -0.86 -0.34
C CYS A 106 -12.06 -0.08 -0.53
N PHE A 107 -11.30 0.07 0.53
CA PHE A 107 -10.05 0.80 0.56
C PHE A 107 -8.98 -0.09 1.15
N LEU A 108 -7.90 -0.31 0.38
CA LEU A 108 -6.70 -0.95 0.87
C LEU A 108 -5.84 0.10 1.56
N MET A 109 -5.60 -0.06 2.86
CA MET A 109 -4.82 0.88 3.67
C MET A 109 -3.31 0.64 3.52
N THR A 110 -2.50 1.66 3.77
CA THR A 110 -1.02 1.55 3.73
C THR A 110 -0.43 0.71 4.85
N ASP A 111 -1.12 0.65 5.99
CA ASP A 111 -0.63 0.02 7.22
C ASP A 111 -1.76 -0.14 8.24
N GLN A 112 -1.48 -0.89 9.31
CA GLN A 112 -2.48 -1.21 10.34
C GLN A 112 -2.98 0.05 11.06
N SER A 113 -2.13 1.06 11.20
CA SER A 113 -2.51 2.34 11.81
C SER A 113 -3.59 3.04 10.99
N ALA A 114 -3.44 3.06 9.65
CA ALA A 114 -4.45 3.58 8.73
C ALA A 114 -5.76 2.78 8.80
N VAL A 115 -5.70 1.45 8.93
CA VAL A 115 -6.88 0.60 9.17
C VAL A 115 -7.60 1.00 10.45
N GLU A 116 -6.86 1.12 11.55
CA GLU A 116 -7.44 1.50 12.84
C GLU A 116 -8.03 2.91 12.83
N ASN A 117 -7.38 3.85 12.15
CA ASN A 117 -7.89 5.21 11.98
C ASN A 117 -9.20 5.21 11.16
N ALA A 118 -9.23 4.47 10.06
CA ALA A 118 -10.42 4.32 9.23
C ALA A 118 -11.59 3.71 10.03
N VAL A 119 -11.32 2.64 10.79
CA VAL A 119 -12.32 1.98 11.65
C VAL A 119 -12.84 2.95 12.73
N GLN A 120 -11.96 3.74 13.35
CA GLN A 120 -12.36 4.78 14.31
C GLN A 120 -13.26 5.86 13.68
N GLN A 121 -13.07 6.15 12.39
CA GLN A 121 -13.93 7.09 11.66
C GLN A 121 -15.19 6.45 11.06
N GLY A 122 -15.47 5.18 11.38
CA GLY A 122 -16.71 4.47 11.00
C GLY A 122 -16.59 3.52 9.81
N ALA A 123 -15.38 3.24 9.33
CA ALA A 123 -15.16 2.15 8.39
C ALA A 123 -15.28 0.78 9.09
N ILE A 124 -15.52 -0.28 8.32
CA ILE A 124 -15.64 -1.65 8.80
C ILE A 124 -14.53 -2.46 8.14
N ARG A 125 -13.83 -3.34 8.85
CA ARG A 125 -12.81 -4.20 8.22
C ARG A 125 -13.47 -5.20 7.26
N LEU A 126 -12.83 -5.50 6.13
CA LEU A 126 -13.34 -6.47 5.17
C LEU A 126 -13.58 -7.84 5.84
N THR A 127 -12.65 -8.27 6.71
CA THR A 127 -12.75 -9.51 7.50
C THR A 127 -13.96 -9.57 8.44
N GLN A 128 -14.58 -8.43 8.74
CA GLN A 128 -15.83 -8.36 9.53
C GLN A 128 -17.09 -8.32 8.65
N THR A 129 -16.92 -8.42 7.33
CA THR A 129 -18.00 -8.43 6.34
C THR A 129 -17.97 -9.70 5.52
N ASP A 130 -19.10 -10.03 4.90
CA ASP A 130 -19.22 -11.18 3.98
C ASP A 130 -18.80 -10.81 2.54
N LEU A 131 -18.12 -9.67 2.36
CA LEU A 131 -17.68 -9.20 1.05
C LEU A 131 -16.38 -9.93 0.66
N ALA A 132 -16.33 -10.41 -0.59
CA ALA A 132 -15.09 -10.94 -1.14
C ALA A 132 -14.04 -9.82 -1.28
N ASN A 133 -12.76 -10.17 -1.09
CA ASN A 133 -11.67 -9.24 -1.34
C ASN A 133 -11.72 -8.78 -2.80
N PRO A 134 -11.89 -7.46 -3.06
CA PRO A 134 -11.94 -6.94 -4.40
C PRO A 134 -10.55 -6.74 -5.02
N PHE A 135 -9.48 -7.01 -4.28
CA PHE A 135 -8.08 -6.84 -4.66
C PHE A 135 -7.37 -8.17 -4.86
#